data_AF-A0A838JKJ0-F1
#
_entry.id   AF-A0A838JKJ0-F1
#
_cell.length_a   1.000
_cell.length_b   1.000
_cell.length_c   1.000
_cell.angle_alpha   90.00
_cell.angle_beta   90.00
_cell.angle_gamma   90.00
#
_symmetry.space_group_name_H-M   'P 1'
#
loop_
_entity.id
_entity.type
_entity.pdbx_description
1 polymer ?
#
loop_
_entity_poly.entity_id
_entity_poly.type
_entity_poly.pdbx_seq_one_letter_code
_entity_poly.pdbx_strand_id
1 'polypeptide(L)'
;MGLSTLGGQASLKTLFDESEFAVASFLLSVLGEGPFVALLHFLQAHAPAPVTRQIAKLTARDEARHVAFGMAHLQYQLKHDTSLKARLTAAVEHRYEALAQTSGLNEEVFDALVLLAAGEWSPGAIAAGFDKVQVLKDEMAQGRELRLNRLGFRDGEATRLAHLHTRNFM
;
A
#
# COMPACT_ATOMS: atom_id res chain seq x y z
N MET A 1 3.72 -7.33 -24.21
CA MET A 1 3.48 -8.34 -23.16
C MET A 1 4.75 -8.49 -22.34
N GLY A 2 4.71 -8.25 -21.02
CA GLY A 2 5.85 -8.48 -20.11
C GLY A 2 6.43 -7.29 -19.34
N LEU A 3 5.74 -6.14 -19.23
CA LEU A 3 6.28 -4.95 -18.54
C LEU A 3 6.15 -5.00 -17.00
N SER A 4 5.34 -5.91 -16.44
CA SER A 4 5.03 -5.98 -15.00
C SER A 4 6.09 -6.62 -14.12
N THR A 5 7.12 -7.26 -14.68
CA THR A 5 8.03 -8.11 -13.87
C THR A 5 9.16 -7.33 -13.22
N LEU A 6 9.77 -6.36 -13.90
CA LEU A 6 11.00 -5.71 -13.41
C LEU A 6 10.77 -4.84 -12.17
N GLY A 7 9.76 -3.97 -12.18
CA GLY A 7 9.44 -3.12 -11.02
C GLY A 7 8.94 -3.93 -9.83
N GLY A 8 8.10 -4.94 -10.07
CA GLY A 8 7.63 -5.88 -9.06
C GLY A 8 8.79 -6.69 -8.45
N GLN A 9 9.68 -7.23 -9.28
CA GLN A 9 10.86 -7.97 -8.81
C GLN A 9 11.83 -7.09 -8.02
N ALA A 10 12.10 -5.87 -8.48
CA ALA A 10 12.94 -4.92 -7.74
C ALA A 10 12.33 -4.55 -6.37
N SER A 11 11.00 -4.36 -6.33
CA SER A 11 10.25 -4.11 -5.11
C SER A 11 10.33 -5.31 -4.15
N LEU A 12 10.14 -6.53 -4.63
CA LEU A 12 10.27 -7.73 -3.80
C LEU A 12 11.72 -7.96 -3.35
N LYS A 13 12.70 -7.71 -4.23
CA LYS A 13 14.12 -7.87 -3.92
C LYS A 13 14.55 -6.96 -2.76
N THR A 14 14.10 -5.71 -2.75
CA THR A 14 14.40 -4.79 -1.64
C THR A 14 13.78 -5.20 -0.31
N LEU A 15 12.68 -5.99 -0.31
CA LEU A 15 12.17 -6.62 0.92
C LEU A 15 12.98 -7.87 1.29
N PHE A 16 13.36 -8.66 0.29
CA PHE A 16 14.11 -9.90 0.49
C PHE A 16 15.54 -9.67 1.00
N ASP A 17 16.19 -8.61 0.53
CA ASP A 17 17.55 -8.25 0.95
C ASP A 17 17.58 -7.60 2.35
N GLU A 18 16.43 -7.19 2.90
CA GLU A 18 16.36 -6.60 4.24
C GLU A 18 16.57 -7.66 5.31
N SER A 19 17.73 -7.63 5.96
CA SER A 19 18.15 -8.61 6.96
C SER A 19 17.43 -8.47 8.30
N GLU A 20 16.90 -7.30 8.61
CA GLU A 20 16.23 -7.06 9.87
C GLU A 20 14.72 -7.28 9.77
N PHE A 21 14.22 -8.28 10.49
CA PHE A 21 12.81 -8.65 10.46
C PHE A 21 11.85 -7.50 10.81
N ALA A 22 12.20 -6.66 11.78
CA ALA A 22 11.37 -5.51 12.15
C ALA A 22 11.23 -4.52 10.98
N VAL A 23 12.33 -4.22 10.29
CA VAL A 23 12.34 -3.31 9.14
C VAL A 23 11.60 -3.94 7.96
N ALA A 24 11.87 -5.21 7.65
CA ALA A 24 11.18 -5.93 6.59
C ALA A 24 9.65 -6.00 6.83
N SER A 25 9.23 -6.34 8.05
CA SER A 25 7.82 -6.39 8.46
C SER A 25 7.16 -5.02 8.41
N PHE A 26 7.88 -3.94 8.73
CA PHE A 26 7.38 -2.58 8.56
C PHE A 26 7.13 -2.23 7.09
N LEU A 27 8.13 -2.44 6.24
CA LEU A 27 8.03 -2.14 4.80
C LEU A 27 6.92 -2.96 4.13
N LEU A 28 6.81 -4.25 4.47
CA LEU A 28 5.79 -5.14 3.92
C LEU A 28 4.43 -4.92 4.57
N SER A 29 4.27 -5.23 5.85
CA SER A 29 2.94 -5.33 6.47
C SER A 29 2.32 -3.99 6.85
N VAL A 30 3.11 -2.95 7.13
CA VAL A 30 2.55 -1.64 7.50
C VAL A 30 2.43 -0.70 6.29
N LEU A 31 3.49 -0.59 5.50
CA LEU A 31 3.53 0.30 4.35
C LEU A 31 3.07 -0.35 3.04
N GLY A 32 3.32 -1.64 2.86
CA GLY A 32 2.95 -2.41 1.68
C GLY A 32 1.50 -2.91 1.72
N GLU A 33 1.15 -3.77 2.67
CA GLU A 33 -0.16 -4.45 2.78
C GLU A 33 -1.26 -3.53 3.33
N GLY A 34 -0.90 -2.54 4.17
CA GLY A 34 -1.85 -1.61 4.76
C GLY A 34 -2.76 -0.89 3.75
N PRO A 35 -2.22 -0.34 2.65
CA PRO A 35 -3.02 0.18 1.55
C PRO A 35 -3.88 -0.87 0.81
N PHE A 36 -3.44 -2.12 0.73
CA PHE A 36 -4.22 -3.18 0.07
C PHE A 36 -5.52 -3.50 0.78
N VAL A 37 -5.61 -3.27 2.09
CA VAL A 37 -6.88 -3.43 2.82
C VAL A 37 -7.97 -2.53 2.23
N ALA A 38 -7.65 -1.27 1.92
CA ALA A 38 -8.60 -0.35 1.30
C ALA A 38 -8.93 -0.77 -0.14
N LEU A 39 -7.92 -1.14 -0.93
CA LEU A 39 -8.11 -1.64 -2.30
C LEU A 39 -9.00 -2.89 -2.34
N LEU A 40 -8.82 -3.83 -1.41
CA LEU A 40 -9.62 -5.06 -1.36
C LEU A 40 -11.06 -4.77 -0.95
N HIS A 41 -11.30 -3.82 -0.03
CA HIS A 41 -12.66 -3.35 0.25
C HIS A 41 -13.31 -2.66 -0.96
N PHE A 42 -12.54 -1.88 -1.71
CA PHE A 42 -13.00 -1.27 -2.96
C PHE A 42 -13.40 -2.33 -4.00
N LEU A 43 -12.55 -3.34 -4.20
CA LEU A 43 -12.85 -4.47 -5.08
C LEU A 43 -14.06 -5.26 -4.59
N GLN A 44 -14.21 -5.46 -3.28
CA GLN A 44 -15.41 -6.07 -2.71
C GLN A 44 -16.67 -5.25 -3.03
N ALA A 45 -16.59 -3.92 -2.99
CA ALA A 45 -17.73 -3.04 -3.23
C ALA A 45 -18.12 -2.96 -4.73
N HIS A 46 -17.13 -2.96 -5.62
CA HIS A 46 -17.33 -2.61 -7.03
C HIS A 46 -17.11 -3.75 -8.03
N ALA A 47 -16.48 -4.87 -7.65
CA ALA A 47 -16.26 -5.95 -8.60
C ALA A 47 -17.62 -6.51 -9.10
N PRO A 48 -17.78 -6.77 -10.42
CA PRO A 48 -19.07 -7.17 -10.98
C PRO A 48 -19.48 -8.60 -10.61
N ALA A 49 -18.50 -9.50 -10.53
CA ALA A 49 -18.73 -10.92 -10.23
C ALA A 49 -18.83 -11.16 -8.71
N PRO A 50 -19.87 -11.88 -8.23
CA PRO A 50 -20.00 -12.23 -6.82
C PRO A 50 -18.80 -12.99 -6.24
N VAL A 51 -18.17 -13.86 -7.05
CA VAL A 51 -16.98 -14.62 -6.65
C VAL A 51 -15.79 -13.70 -6.38
N THR A 52 -15.55 -12.69 -7.21
CA THR A 52 -14.48 -11.70 -7.00
C THR A 52 -14.73 -10.90 -5.74
N ARG A 53 -15.97 -10.48 -5.47
CA ARG A 53 -16.32 -9.78 -4.23
C ARG A 53 -16.04 -10.64 -2.99
N GLN A 54 -16.35 -11.94 -3.06
CA GLN A 54 -16.10 -12.87 -1.96
C GLN A 54 -14.61 -13.11 -1.73
N ILE A 55 -13.82 -13.25 -2.80
CA ILE A 55 -12.36 -13.37 -2.72
C ILE A 55 -11.79 -12.10 -2.07
N ALA A 56 -12.14 -10.92 -2.58
CA ALA A 56 -11.65 -9.65 -2.06
C ALA A 56 -11.97 -9.47 -0.57
N LYS A 57 -13.18 -9.85 -0.14
CA LYS A 57 -13.59 -9.83 1.28
C LYS A 57 -12.73 -10.75 2.16
N LEU A 58 -12.43 -11.96 1.69
CA LEU A 58 -11.64 -12.92 2.47
C LEU A 58 -10.17 -12.47 2.52
N THR A 59 -9.60 -12.07 1.40
CA THR A 59 -8.24 -11.53 1.34
C THR A 59 -8.09 -10.26 2.18
N ALA A 60 -9.08 -9.36 2.20
CA ALA A 60 -9.04 -8.16 3.05
C ALA A 60 -8.89 -8.49 4.54
N ARG A 61 -9.50 -9.60 5.00
CA ARG A 61 -9.35 -10.07 6.39
C ARG A 61 -7.94 -10.59 6.65
N ASP A 62 -7.32 -11.21 5.67
CA ASP A 62 -5.98 -11.76 5.79
C ASP A 62 -4.96 -10.61 5.84
N GLU A 63 -5.07 -9.65 4.93
CA GLU A 63 -4.23 -8.45 4.95
C GLU A 63 -4.42 -7.62 6.22
N ALA A 64 -5.66 -7.49 6.72
CA ALA A 64 -5.90 -6.82 8.00
C ALA A 64 -5.21 -7.54 9.17
N ARG A 65 -5.11 -8.88 9.14
CA ARG A 65 -4.38 -9.66 10.15
C ARG A 65 -2.86 -9.45 10.03
N HIS A 66 -2.32 -9.41 8.81
CA HIS A 66 -0.90 -9.14 8.61
C HIS A 66 -0.51 -7.73 9.09
N VAL A 67 -1.31 -6.72 8.74
CA VAL A 67 -1.15 -5.33 9.22
C VAL A 67 -1.21 -5.28 10.74
N ALA A 68 -2.20 -5.93 11.35
CA ALA A 68 -2.34 -5.95 12.82
C ALA A 68 -1.12 -6.58 13.49
N PHE A 69 -0.60 -7.68 12.95
CA PHE A 69 0.62 -8.31 13.42
C PHE A 69 1.82 -7.35 13.31
N GLY A 70 2.06 -6.76 12.14
CA GLY A 70 3.17 -5.83 11.92
C GLY A 70 3.11 -4.62 12.85
N MET A 71 1.93 -4.03 13.03
CA MET A 71 1.71 -2.93 13.97
C MET A 71 2.03 -3.32 15.41
N ALA A 72 1.52 -4.46 15.89
CA ALA A 72 1.77 -4.93 17.26
C ALA A 72 3.26 -5.26 17.48
N HIS A 73 3.89 -5.93 16.53
CA HIS A 73 5.31 -6.26 16.57
C HIS A 73 6.17 -4.99 16.67
N LEU A 74 5.94 -4.01 15.82
CA LEU A 74 6.72 -2.77 15.79
C LEU A 74 6.48 -1.90 17.03
N GLN A 75 5.24 -1.81 17.51
CA GLN A 75 4.95 -1.10 18.75
C GLN A 75 5.68 -1.72 19.95
N TYR A 76 5.84 -3.05 19.96
CA TYR A 76 6.66 -3.72 20.97
C TYR A 76 8.14 -3.35 20.80
N GLN A 77 8.70 -3.47 19.59
CA GLN A 77 10.12 -3.20 19.36
C GLN A 77 10.49 -1.74 19.64
N LEU A 78 9.67 -0.77 19.23
CA LEU A 78 9.91 0.67 19.43
C LEU A 78 9.92 1.09 20.91
N LYS A 79 9.32 0.28 21.80
CA LYS A 79 9.43 0.51 23.26
C LYS A 79 10.78 0.07 23.83
N HIS A 80 11.46 -0.87 23.17
CA HIS A 80 12.69 -1.48 23.66
C HIS A 80 13.94 -0.95 22.94
N ASP A 81 13.78 -0.48 21.71
CA ASP A 81 14.85 0.11 20.92
C ASP A 81 14.42 1.46 20.34
N THR A 82 14.94 2.54 20.94
CA THR A 82 14.67 3.91 20.51
C THR A 82 15.35 4.27 19.18
N SER A 83 16.39 3.54 18.78
CA SER A 83 17.10 3.74 17.51
C SER A 83 16.35 3.17 16.31
N LEU A 84 15.43 2.22 16.54
CA LEU A 84 14.66 1.55 15.50
C LEU A 84 13.92 2.56 14.61
N LYS A 85 13.35 3.63 15.18
CA LYS A 85 12.62 4.64 14.40
C LYS A 85 13.47 5.27 13.30
N ALA A 86 14.74 5.57 13.59
CA ALA A 86 15.65 6.13 12.59
C ALA A 86 15.96 5.12 11.47
N ARG A 87 16.08 3.83 11.80
CA ARG A 87 16.29 2.76 10.83
C ARG A 87 15.06 2.54 9.95
N LEU A 88 13.85 2.57 10.52
CA LEU A 88 12.60 2.52 9.76
C LEU A 88 12.52 3.69 8.76
N THR A 89 12.84 4.92 9.20
CA THR A 89 12.89 6.10 8.32
C THR A 89 13.88 5.91 7.17
N ALA A 90 15.12 5.51 7.47
CA ALA A 90 16.16 5.28 6.46
C ALA A 90 15.76 4.18 5.47
N ALA A 91 15.07 3.13 5.93
CA ALA A 91 14.61 2.05 5.07
C ALA A 91 13.53 2.50 4.08
N VAL A 92 12.61 3.40 4.47
CA VAL A 92 11.63 4.00 3.55
C VAL A 92 12.34 4.82 2.48
N GLU A 93 13.26 5.68 2.89
CA GLU A 93 14.01 6.56 2.00
C GLU A 93 14.84 5.76 0.98
N HIS A 94 15.61 4.78 1.47
CA HIS A 94 16.41 3.90 0.62
C HIS A 94 15.54 3.11 -0.36
N ARG A 95 14.42 2.56 0.10
CA ARG A 95 13.47 1.84 -0.76
C ARG A 95 12.89 2.74 -1.85
N TYR A 96 12.53 3.98 -1.49
CA TYR A 96 12.01 4.96 -2.44
C TYR A 96 13.04 5.28 -3.52
N GLU A 97 14.29 5.56 -3.13
CA GLU A 97 15.39 5.83 -4.06
C GLU A 97 15.69 4.64 -4.99
N ALA A 98 15.77 3.44 -4.44
CA ALA A 98 16.04 2.22 -5.21
C ALA A 98 14.95 1.93 -6.27
N LEU A 99 13.72 2.37 -6.04
CA LEU A 99 12.57 2.12 -6.91
C LEU A 99 12.19 3.33 -7.77
N ALA A 100 12.83 4.49 -7.58
CA ALA A 100 12.55 5.72 -8.33
C ALA A 100 12.73 5.56 -9.85
N GLN A 101 13.62 4.66 -10.28
CA GLN A 101 13.92 4.40 -11.70
C GLN A 101 13.11 3.24 -12.29
N THR A 102 12.24 2.59 -11.51
CA THR A 102 11.38 1.51 -12.03
C THR A 102 10.15 2.12 -12.70
N SER A 103 9.92 1.76 -13.97
CA SER A 103 8.71 2.16 -14.72
C SER A 103 7.46 1.60 -14.05
N GLY A 104 6.48 2.48 -13.83
CA GLY A 104 5.31 2.20 -13.00
C GLY A 104 4.25 1.35 -13.72
N LEU A 105 3.70 0.39 -12.99
CA LEU A 105 2.48 -0.38 -13.28
C LEU A 105 1.19 0.38 -12.99
N ASN A 106 1.30 1.66 -12.61
CA ASN A 106 0.23 2.40 -11.94
C ASN A 106 -0.88 2.78 -12.91
N GLU A 107 -0.55 3.19 -14.14
CA GLU A 107 -1.52 3.74 -15.08
C GLU A 107 -2.54 2.68 -15.54
N GLU A 108 -2.08 1.48 -15.92
CA GLU A 108 -2.99 0.43 -16.37
C GLU A 108 -3.86 -0.12 -15.23
N VAL A 109 -3.30 -0.20 -14.02
CA VAL A 109 -4.07 -0.62 -12.84
C VAL A 109 -5.08 0.47 -12.46
N PHE A 110 -4.68 1.74 -12.50
CA PHE A 110 -5.56 2.87 -12.25
C PHE A 110 -6.74 2.87 -13.22
N ASP A 111 -6.49 2.78 -14.53
CA ASP A 111 -7.53 2.74 -15.55
C ASP A 111 -8.45 1.52 -15.37
N ALA A 112 -7.89 0.35 -15.04
CA ALA A 112 -8.68 -0.84 -14.75
C ALA A 112 -9.61 -0.66 -13.55
N LEU A 113 -9.15 0.01 -12.48
CA LEU A 113 -9.98 0.33 -11.32
C LEU A 113 -11.08 1.34 -11.65
N VAL A 114 -10.78 2.34 -12.49
CA VAL A 114 -11.78 3.31 -12.97
C VAL A 114 -12.89 2.61 -13.72
N LEU A 115 -12.54 1.76 -14.68
CA LEU A 115 -13.51 1.00 -15.48
C LEU A 115 -14.32 0.03 -14.62
N LEU A 116 -13.67 -0.66 -13.68
CA LEU A 116 -14.33 -1.56 -12.73
C LEU A 116 -15.36 -0.81 -11.86
N ALA A 117 -15.00 0.38 -11.37
CA ALA A 117 -15.87 1.19 -10.51
C ALA A 117 -16.95 1.96 -11.26
N ALA A 118 -16.73 2.23 -12.55
CA ALA A 118 -17.72 2.81 -13.45
C ALA A 118 -18.89 1.85 -13.68
N GLY A 119 -18.61 0.56 -13.90
CA GLY A 119 -19.62 -0.49 -14.10
C GLY A 119 -20.30 -0.45 -15.49
N GLU A 120 -20.12 0.63 -16.25
CA GLU A 120 -20.55 0.81 -17.64
C GLU A 120 -19.61 1.76 -18.38
N TRP A 121 -19.79 1.92 -19.69
CA TRP A 121 -18.90 2.68 -20.57
C TRP A 121 -19.38 4.09 -20.92
N SER A 122 -20.45 4.57 -20.28
CA SER A 122 -20.92 5.93 -20.53
C SER A 122 -19.89 6.95 -20.01
N PRO A 123 -19.73 8.12 -20.66
CA PRO A 123 -18.82 9.15 -20.16
C PRO A 123 -19.10 9.56 -18.70
N GLY A 124 -20.38 9.61 -18.30
CA GLY A 124 -20.77 9.93 -16.93
C GLY A 124 -20.37 8.85 -15.92
N ALA A 125 -20.50 7.57 -16.27
CA ALA A 125 -20.07 6.48 -15.40
C ALA A 125 -18.55 6.40 -15.26
N ILE A 126 -17.80 6.65 -16.34
CA ILE A 126 -16.34 6.69 -16.30
C ILE A 126 -15.88 7.83 -15.40
N ALA A 127 -16.48 9.02 -15.49
CA ALA A 127 -16.19 10.13 -14.58
C ALA A 127 -16.48 9.75 -13.11
N ALA A 128 -17.63 9.14 -12.83
CA ALA A 128 -17.94 8.66 -11.48
C ALA A 128 -16.99 7.55 -11.00
N GLY A 129 -16.51 6.67 -11.91
CA GLY A 129 -15.49 5.68 -11.63
C GLY A 129 -14.15 6.32 -11.25
N PHE A 130 -13.75 7.36 -11.98
CA PHE A 130 -12.55 8.15 -11.68
C PHE A 130 -12.63 8.78 -10.29
N ASP A 131 -13.74 9.42 -9.95
CA ASP A 131 -13.95 10.05 -8.64
C ASP A 131 -13.84 9.02 -7.50
N LYS A 132 -14.42 7.83 -7.67
CA LYS A 132 -14.30 6.73 -6.69
C LYS A 132 -12.85 6.27 -6.50
N VAL A 133 -12.06 6.21 -7.57
CA VAL A 133 -10.65 5.83 -7.48
C VAL A 133 -9.81 6.93 -6.83
N GLN A 134 -10.14 8.22 -7.01
CA GLN A 134 -9.49 9.29 -6.25
C GLN A 134 -9.76 9.14 -4.75
N VAL A 135 -11.00 8.87 -4.36
CA VAL A 135 -11.34 8.60 -2.95
C VAL A 135 -10.55 7.41 -2.40
N LEU A 136 -10.44 6.32 -3.17
CA LEU A 136 -9.62 5.17 -2.77
C LEU A 136 -8.15 5.56 -2.52
N LYS A 137 -7.55 6.37 -3.40
CA LYS A 137 -6.18 6.85 -3.22
C LYS A 137 -6.02 7.66 -1.94
N ASP A 138 -6.98 8.53 -1.64
CA ASP A 138 -6.99 9.32 -0.42
C ASP A 138 -7.12 8.43 0.82
N GLU A 139 -7.99 7.42 0.80
CA GLU A 139 -8.14 6.45 1.89
C GLU A 139 -6.84 5.65 2.12
N MET A 140 -6.17 5.22 1.04
CA MET A 140 -4.90 4.51 1.11
C MET A 140 -3.79 5.39 1.70
N ALA A 141 -3.72 6.66 1.30
CA ALA A 141 -2.76 7.64 1.82
C ALA A 141 -3.00 7.93 3.30
N GLN A 142 -4.24 8.28 3.68
CA GLN A 142 -4.63 8.55 5.07
C GLN A 142 -4.37 7.33 5.97
N GLY A 143 -4.72 6.13 5.50
CA GLY A 143 -4.46 4.91 6.25
C GLY A 143 -2.97 4.70 6.55
N ARG A 144 -2.09 5.04 5.61
CA ARG A 144 -0.63 4.93 5.76
C ARG A 144 -0.11 5.91 6.81
N GLU A 145 -0.54 7.16 6.75
CA GLU A 145 -0.20 8.19 7.75
C GLU A 145 -0.69 7.81 9.15
N LEU A 146 -1.94 7.36 9.27
CA LEU A 146 -2.51 6.94 10.55
C LEU A 146 -1.72 5.78 11.19
N ARG A 147 -1.24 4.83 10.39
CA ARG A 147 -0.38 3.74 10.88
C ARG A 147 0.97 4.27 11.37
N LEU A 148 1.61 5.18 10.64
CA LEU A 148 2.85 5.82 11.08
C LEU A 148 2.66 6.60 12.39
N ASN A 149 1.59 7.39 12.51
CA ASN A 149 1.27 8.10 13.74
C ASN A 149 1.06 7.14 14.93
N ARG A 150 0.41 5.99 14.71
CA ARG A 150 0.25 4.94 15.74
C ARG A 150 1.55 4.22 16.12
N LEU A 151 2.58 4.29 15.29
CA LEU A 151 3.95 3.88 15.62
C LEU A 151 4.75 4.99 16.32
N GLY A 152 4.13 6.15 16.55
CA GLY A 152 4.73 7.27 17.27
C GLY A 152 5.62 8.17 16.42
N PHE A 153 5.52 8.11 15.09
CA PHE A 153 6.07 9.16 14.23
C PHE A 153 5.29 10.47 14.47
N ARG A 154 5.98 11.62 14.41
CA ARG A 154 5.31 12.93 14.52
C ARG A 154 4.56 13.22 13.22
N ASP A 155 3.46 13.96 13.28
CA ASP A 155 2.59 14.22 12.12
C ASP A 155 3.36 14.63 10.85
N GLY A 156 4.25 15.63 10.93
CA GLY A 156 5.04 16.06 9.77
C GLY A 156 6.02 15.00 9.24
N GLU A 157 6.54 14.14 10.11
CA GLU A 157 7.40 13.03 9.71
C GLU A 157 6.59 11.88 9.09
N ALA A 158 5.43 11.57 9.68
CA ALA A 158 4.50 10.57 9.18
C ALA A 158 3.98 10.93 7.79
N THR A 159 3.54 12.18 7.58
CA THR A 159 3.13 12.68 6.26
C THR A 159 4.27 12.57 5.25
N ARG A 160 5.47 13.05 5.60
CA ARG A 160 6.64 12.95 4.71
C ARG A 160 6.92 11.50 4.31
N LEU A 161 6.99 10.58 5.26
CA LEU A 161 7.25 9.17 5.01
C LEU A 161 6.11 8.50 4.24
N ALA A 162 4.86 8.88 4.49
CA ALA A 162 3.72 8.36 3.75
C ALA A 162 3.76 8.75 2.27
N HIS A 163 4.29 9.94 1.94
CA HIS A 163 4.50 10.37 0.56
C HIS A 163 5.69 9.70 -0.13
N LEU A 164 6.63 9.10 0.60
CA LEU A 164 7.73 8.29 0.05
C LEU A 164 7.27 6.86 -0.31
N HIS A 165 6.07 6.73 -0.86
CA HIS A 165 5.57 5.46 -1.36
C HIS A 165 6.02 5.22 -2.78
N THR A 166 6.24 3.95 -3.10
CA THR A 166 6.67 3.52 -4.42
C THR A 166 5.51 3.68 -5.40
N ARG A 167 5.76 4.32 -6.56
CA ARG A 167 4.78 4.49 -7.63
C ARG A 167 4.20 3.18 -8.18
N ASN A 168 4.71 2.02 -7.78
CA ASN A 168 4.27 0.71 -8.26
C ASN A 168 2.93 0.24 -7.66
N PHE A 169 2.38 0.90 -6.64
CA PHE A 169 1.20 0.39 -5.90
C PHE A 169 0.15 1.46 -5.53
N MET A 170 0.00 2.49 -6.38
CA MET A 170 -0.60 3.81 -6.08
C MET A 170 0.34 4.71 -5.29
#